data_AF-N9N7Y9-F1
#
_entry.id   AF-N9N7Y9-F1
#
_cell.length_a   1.000
_cell.length_b   1.000
_cell.length_c   1.000
_cell.angle_alpha   90.00
_cell.angle_beta   90.00
_cell.angle_gamma   90.00
#
_symmetry.space_group_name_H-M   'P 1'
#
loop_
_entity.id
_entity.type
_entity.pdbx_description
1 polymer ?
#
loop_
_entity_poly.entity_id
_entity_poly.type
_entity_poly.pdbx_seq_one_letter_code
_entity_poly.pdbx_strand_id
1 'polypeptide(L)'
;MKMKLTNCKLNKKTQLKLLEFFVLGVTARAAADLLEIHHNSAALCFTKVRKIIPYYLEIEALELFDAEIELDESYLGGTRKGKRGVVLRTK
;
A
#
# COMPACT_ATOMS: atom_id res chain seq x y z
N MET A 1 13.54 -8.62 8.63
CA MET A 1 13.23 -7.51 9.59
C MET A 1 11.71 -7.45 9.80
N LYS A 2 11.19 -6.89 10.90
CA LYS A 2 9.73 -6.73 11.06
C LYS A 2 9.38 -5.26 10.83
N MET A 3 8.73 -4.92 9.70
CA MET A 3 8.35 -3.54 9.41
C MET A 3 7.21 -3.11 10.34
N LYS A 4 7.40 -1.99 11.06
CA LYS A 4 6.43 -1.48 12.04
C LYS A 4 6.18 0.01 11.77
N LEU A 5 5.06 0.52 12.29
CA LEU A 5 4.81 1.97 12.36
C LEU A 5 5.83 2.60 13.33
N THR A 6 6.98 3.02 12.81
CA THR A 6 8.06 3.67 13.57
C THR A 6 7.94 5.20 13.49
N ASN A 7 8.56 5.90 14.45
CA ASN A 7 8.63 7.37 14.49
C ASN A 7 7.25 8.04 14.39
N CYS A 8 6.33 7.64 15.27
CA CYS A 8 5.02 8.27 15.41
C CYS A 8 4.89 8.83 16.83
N LYS A 9 4.78 10.15 16.94
CA LYS A 9 4.58 10.85 18.23
C LYS A 9 3.12 10.80 18.72
N LEU A 10 2.23 10.20 17.95
CA LEU A 10 0.81 10.08 18.28
C LEU A 10 0.58 9.04 19.37
N ASN A 11 -0.38 9.29 20.25
CA ASN A 11 -0.81 8.32 21.26
C ASN A 11 -1.31 7.01 20.62
N LYS A 12 -1.14 5.88 21.30
CA LYS A 12 -1.61 4.57 20.79
C LYS A 12 -3.10 4.56 20.44
N LYS A 13 -3.94 5.24 21.24
CA LYS A 13 -5.39 5.36 20.98
C LYS A 13 -5.68 6.08 19.65
N THR A 14 -4.96 7.17 19.35
CA THR A 14 -5.16 7.90 18.09
C THR A 14 -4.60 7.14 16.89
N GLN A 15 -3.51 6.38 17.07
CA GLN A 15 -3.00 5.47 16.05
C GLN A 15 -4.01 4.36 15.68
N LEU A 16 -4.66 3.76 16.68
CA LEU A 16 -5.70 2.75 16.45
C LEU A 16 -6.90 3.33 15.71
N LYS A 17 -7.40 4.50 16.12
CA LYS A 17 -8.47 5.20 15.39
C LYS A 17 -8.09 5.54 13.94
N LEU A 18 -6.83 5.94 13.70
CA LEU A 18 -6.35 6.18 12.34
C LEU A 18 -6.33 4.91 11.49
N LEU A 19 -6.02 3.76 12.09
CA LEU A 19 -6.10 2.46 11.42
C LEU A 19 -7.55 2.07 11.13
N GLU A 20 -8.48 2.29 12.07
CA GLU A 20 -9.91 2.09 11.84
C GLU A 20 -10.41 2.93 10.66
N PHE A 21 -10.07 4.22 10.62
CA PHE A 21 -10.42 5.09 9.50
C PHE A 21 -9.79 4.66 8.18
N PHE A 22 -8.57 4.14 8.22
CA PHE A 22 -7.92 3.59 7.04
C PHE A 22 -8.66 2.37 6.50
N VAL A 23 -9.09 1.44 7.37
CA VAL A 23 -9.87 0.25 6.99
C VAL A 23 -11.25 0.63 6.46
N LEU A 24 -11.89 1.66 7.05
CA LEU A 24 -13.17 2.20 6.60
C LEU A 24 -13.07 3.01 5.29
N GLY A 25 -11.88 3.18 4.72
CA GLY A 25 -11.68 3.92 3.48
C GLY A 25 -11.83 5.45 3.61
N VAL A 26 -11.81 5.99 4.83
CA VAL A 26 -11.84 7.44 5.08
C VAL A 26 -10.56 8.07 4.55
N THR A 27 -10.65 9.29 3.98
CA THR A 27 -9.44 9.99 3.50
C THR A 27 -8.58 10.46 4.67
N ALA A 28 -7.26 10.51 4.49
CA ALA A 28 -6.33 10.97 5.53
C ALA A 28 -6.65 12.39 6.01
N ARG A 29 -7.19 13.24 5.13
CA ARG A 29 -7.60 14.61 5.45
C ARG A 29 -8.82 14.62 6.37
N ALA A 30 -9.89 13.90 5.99
CA ALA A 30 -11.07 13.79 6.83
C ALA A 30 -10.77 13.13 8.19
N ALA A 31 -9.91 12.10 8.21
CA ALA A 31 -9.45 11.49 9.46
C ALA A 31 -8.64 12.46 10.34
N ALA A 32 -7.88 13.37 9.72
CA ALA A 32 -7.16 14.42 10.45
C ALA A 32 -8.12 15.43 11.09
N ASP A 33 -9.13 15.85 10.34
CA ASP A 33 -10.14 16.81 10.80
C ASP A 33 -10.98 16.19 11.95
N LEU A 34 -11.36 14.91 11.84
CA LEU A 34 -12.12 14.19 12.88
C LEU A 34 -11.32 13.90 14.16
N LEU A 35 -10.00 13.73 14.05
CA LEU A 35 -9.12 13.46 15.19
C LEU A 35 -8.42 14.72 15.71
N GLU A 36 -8.69 15.87 15.10
CA GLU A 36 -8.08 17.16 15.40
C GLU A 36 -6.54 17.09 15.42
N ILE A 37 -5.96 16.35 14.46
CA ILE A 37 -4.52 16.21 14.30
C ILE A 37 -4.03 16.96 13.07
N HIS A 38 -2.73 17.28 13.04
CA HIS A 38 -2.12 17.89 11.86
C HIS A 38 -2.25 16.98 10.62
N HIS A 39 -2.78 17.51 9.52
CA HIS A 39 -3.06 16.78 8.27
C HIS A 39 -1.84 16.00 7.75
N ASN A 40 -0.64 16.60 7.76
CA ASN A 40 0.60 15.89 7.35
C ASN A 40 0.89 14.64 8.20
N SER A 41 0.54 14.65 9.48
CA SER A 41 0.73 13.49 10.37
C SER A 41 -0.19 12.34 9.97
N ALA A 42 -1.46 12.62 9.67
CA ALA A 42 -2.40 11.62 9.17
C ALA A 42 -1.97 11.06 7.81
N ALA A 43 -1.58 11.94 6.88
CA ALA A 43 -1.11 11.56 5.55
C ALA A 43 0.14 10.67 5.61
N LEU A 44 1.11 11.03 6.48
CA LEU A 44 2.30 10.24 6.72
C LEU A 44 1.96 8.87 7.33
N CYS A 45 1.05 8.83 8.31
CA CYS A 45 0.58 7.58 8.91
C CYS A 45 0.00 6.64 7.85
N PHE A 46 -0.91 7.14 7.00
CA PHE A 46 -1.57 6.35 5.95
C PHE A 46 -0.57 5.85 4.91
N THR A 47 0.43 6.67 4.56
CA THR A 47 1.49 6.27 3.64
C THR A 47 2.34 5.14 4.22
N LYS A 48 2.64 5.18 5.52
CA LYS A 48 3.36 4.10 6.20
C LYS A 48 2.54 2.81 6.22
N VAL A 49 1.25 2.89 6.54
CA VAL A 49 0.34 1.72 6.51
C VAL A 49 0.33 1.09 5.12
N ARG A 50 0.21 1.89 4.05
CA ARG A 50 0.25 1.39 2.67
C ARG A 50 1.56 0.72 2.26
N LYS A 51 2.69 1.05 2.89
CA LYS A 51 3.97 0.36 2.64
C LYS A 51 4.11 -0.92 3.46
N ILE A 52 3.51 -0.93 4.65
CA ILE A 52 3.56 -2.09 5.56
C ILE A 52 2.73 -3.25 5.01
N ILE A 53 1.55 -2.98 4.43
CA ILE A 53 0.68 -4.01 3.86
C ILE A 53 1.40 -4.87 2.80
N PRO A 54 1.95 -4.32 1.70
CA PRO A 54 2.62 -5.13 0.68
C PRO A 54 3.85 -5.85 1.25
N TYR A 55 4.58 -5.22 2.19
CA TYR A 55 5.72 -5.87 2.84
C TYR A 55 5.33 -7.18 3.54
N TYR A 56 4.20 -7.20 4.27
CA TYR A 56 3.73 -8.42 4.91
C TYR A 56 3.08 -9.40 3.92
N LEU A 57 2.40 -8.90 2.89
CA LEU A 57 1.84 -9.75 1.82
C LEU A 57 2.95 -10.46 1.02
N GLU A 58 4.07 -9.79 0.75
CA GLU A 58 5.22 -10.38 0.08
C GLU A 58 5.88 -11.48 0.92
N ILE A 59 5.98 -11.28 2.24
CA ILE A 59 6.49 -12.31 3.16
C ILE A 59 5.55 -13.52 3.19
N GLU A 60 4.25 -13.31 3.34
CA GLU A 60 3.24 -14.37 3.35
C GLU A 60 3.23 -15.12 2.01
N ALA A 61 3.35 -14.41 0.89
CA ALA A 61 3.51 -15.00 -0.43
C ALA A 61 4.77 -15.88 -0.48
N LEU A 62 5.94 -15.37 -0.08
CA LEU A 62 7.17 -16.16 -0.08
C LEU A 62 7.06 -17.43 0.79
N GLU A 63 6.36 -17.37 1.92
CA GLU A 63 6.11 -18.55 2.76
C GLU A 63 5.13 -19.55 2.10
N LEU A 64 4.13 -19.08 1.36
CA LEU A 64 3.13 -19.94 0.69
C LEU A 64 3.65 -20.54 -0.64
N PHE A 65 4.42 -19.76 -1.40
CA PHE A 65 4.97 -20.13 -2.70
C PHE A 65 6.29 -20.92 -2.60
N ASP A 66 6.75 -21.24 -1.38
CA ASP A 66 7.82 -22.23 -1.14
C ASP A 66 7.29 -23.69 -1.31
N ALA A 67 5.96 -23.86 -1.42
CA ALA A 67 5.37 -25.05 -1.99
C ALA A 67 5.32 -24.91 -3.52
N GLU A 68 5.80 -25.94 -4.23
CA GLU A 68 5.89 -26.03 -5.68
C GLU A 68 4.53 -25.73 -6.35
N ILE A 69 4.32 -24.47 -6.74
CA ILE A 69 3.11 -24.03 -7.44
C ILE A 69 3.41 -24.14 -8.94
N GLU A 70 3.01 -25.26 -9.52
CA GLU A 70 2.99 -25.47 -10.97
C GLU A 70 1.96 -24.51 -11.60
N LEU A 71 2.43 -23.36 -12.07
CA LEU A 71 1.64 -22.46 -12.90
C LEU A 71 1.68 -22.97 -14.34
N ASP A 72 0.55 -23.45 -14.85
CA ASP A 72 0.38 -23.67 -16.29
C ASP A 72 0.40 -22.30 -16.98
N GLU A 73 1.51 -22.02 -17.69
CA GLU A 73 1.80 -20.75 -18.37
C GLU A 73 0.73 -20.35 -19.40
N SER A 74 -0.19 -21.26 -19.74
CA SER A 74 -1.32 -21.04 -20.64
C SER A 74 -2.30 -19.95 -20.16
N TYR A 75 -2.35 -19.64 -18.86
CA TYR A 75 -3.36 -18.73 -18.28
C TYR A 75 -3.00 -17.23 -18.33
N LEU A 76 -1.70 -16.88 -18.38
CA LEU A 76 -1.23 -15.49 -18.31
C LEU A 76 -0.97 -14.86 -19.70
N GLY A 77 -1.48 -15.47 -20.76
CA GLY A 77 -1.38 -15.03 -22.17
C GLY A 77 -2.06 -13.69 -22.52
N GLY A 78 -2.11 -12.73 -21.59
CA GLY A 78 -2.62 -11.39 -21.81
C GLY A 78 -1.67 -10.57 -22.67
N THR A 79 -1.96 -10.46 -23.96
CA THR A 79 -1.27 -9.50 -24.85
C THR A 79 -1.52 -8.07 -24.35
N ARG A 80 -0.46 -7.34 -23.96
CA ARG A 80 -0.58 -5.92 -23.58
C ARG A 80 -1.12 -5.09 -24.76
N LYS A 81 -2.25 -4.40 -24.55
CA LYS A 81 -2.84 -3.48 -25.54
C LYS A 81 -2.09 -2.13 -25.59
N GLY A 82 -1.21 -1.98 -26.57
CA GLY A 82 -0.85 -0.70 -27.19
C GLY A 82 0.55 -0.11 -26.89
N LYS A 83 1.15 0.50 -27.92
CA LYS A 83 2.30 1.43 -27.82
C LYS A 83 1.75 2.86 -27.84
N ARG A 84 1.65 3.53 -26.69
CA ARG A 84 1.39 4.97 -26.66
C ARG A 84 2.71 5.67 -26.39
N GLY A 85 3.19 6.47 -27.36
CA GLY A 85 4.24 7.46 -27.14
C GLY A 85 5.47 7.43 -28.04
N VAL A 86 5.53 6.66 -29.13
CA VAL A 86 6.65 6.80 -30.07
C VAL A 86 6.35 7.93 -31.05
N VAL A 87 6.75 9.16 -30.69
CA VAL A 87 6.91 10.25 -31.65
C VAL A 87 8.12 9.89 -32.51
N LEU A 88 7.88 9.41 -33.73
CA LEU A 88 8.91 9.33 -34.76
C LEU A 88 9.26 10.76 -35.16
N ARG A 89 10.41 11.28 -34.68
CA ARG A 89 11.04 12.44 -35.29
C ARG A 89 11.67 11.99 -36.61
N THR A 90 11.02 12.33 -37.72
CA THR A 90 11.67 12.34 -39.03
C THR A 90 12.63 13.52 -39.10
N LYS A 91 13.90 13.21 -39.39
CA LYS A 91 14.78 14.01 -40.24
C LYS A 91 15.61 13.05 -41.05
#